data_AF-A0A2M9TC80-F1
#
_entry.id   AF-A0A2M9TC80-F1
#
_cell.length_a   1.000
_cell.length_b   1.000
_cell.length_c   1.000
_cell.angle_alpha   90.00
_cell.angle_beta   90.00
_cell.angle_gamma   90.00
#
_symmetry.space_group_name_H-M   'P 1'
#
loop_
_entity.id
_entity.type
_entity.pdbx_description
1 polymer ?
#
loop_
_entity_poly.entity_id
_entity_poly.type
_entity_poly.pdbx_seq_one_letter_code
_entity_poly.pdbx_strand_id
1 'polypeptide(L)'
;MDTRFPFVDWFRNASPYINAHRGRTFVILIEGEAMASGRGEQLIQDLALLHTLGVRLVVVFGIRPQVHEALTAAGVEPTRVDGRWVADRAVMAHVEQVAAHQRLWLEARLSLGLPSTPLHGVELSVISGNLVTAKPLGVREGVDFDHSGEVRRVRASAIEGLLEKGSLVLLPPLGFSSTGEVFDLDASEVAQHAAVALKADKLILLGESEGLEDEQGALLRQLSPFEAEPRLQQAVPGSELARHLNAACTAAREGVARTHLLSWRNHDALLGELFTRDGVGTMITQHRYEQLRPATLNDVAGLLELLEPLERRGMLVARSRERLEHEIDDYMVIERDGMVIGCAALHVFPETTVGELACVAVHGNYRGGERGERLVEALERRARQRGLSDMFVLTTHTAHWFVERGFRAASLEDLPPLKREAYNHARKSKVLVKNLAG
;
A
#
# COMPACT_ATOMS: atom_id res chain seq x y z
N MET A 1 23.71 -14.53 -12.32
CA MET A 1 22.47 -14.55 -13.13
C MET A 1 22.80 -13.83 -14.42
N ASP A 2 23.20 -14.58 -15.43
CA ASP A 2 23.59 -14.04 -16.74
C ASP A 2 22.46 -14.39 -17.70
N THR A 3 21.37 -13.62 -17.66
CA THR A 3 20.24 -13.81 -18.56
C THR A 3 20.38 -12.86 -19.73
N ARG A 4 20.39 -13.43 -20.94
CA ARG A 4 20.47 -12.72 -22.23
C ARG A 4 19.39 -11.64 -22.41
N PHE A 5 18.35 -11.64 -21.58
CA PHE A 5 17.22 -10.71 -21.61
C PHE A 5 16.77 -10.33 -20.18
N PRO A 6 17.39 -9.30 -19.56
CA PRO A 6 16.99 -8.81 -18.22
C PRO A 6 15.50 -8.46 -18.10
N PHE A 7 14.87 -8.05 -19.20
CA PHE A 7 13.44 -7.77 -19.29
C PHE A 7 12.55 -8.98 -18.96
N VAL A 8 12.96 -10.21 -19.31
CA VAL A 8 12.14 -11.41 -19.08
C VAL A 8 12.01 -11.71 -17.60
N ASP A 9 13.09 -11.52 -16.84
CA ASP A 9 13.08 -11.73 -15.39
C ASP A 9 12.25 -10.64 -14.70
N TRP A 10 12.37 -9.38 -15.14
CA TRP A 10 11.51 -8.31 -14.67
C TRP A 10 10.01 -8.61 -14.91
N PHE A 11 9.65 -9.04 -16.12
CA PHE A 11 8.26 -9.36 -16.45
C PHE A 11 7.70 -10.52 -15.62
N ARG A 12 8.50 -11.57 -15.39
CA ARG A 12 8.11 -12.67 -14.48
C ARG A 12 7.91 -12.18 -13.05
N ASN A 13 8.78 -11.29 -12.57
CA ASN A 13 8.67 -10.70 -11.24
C ASN A 13 7.47 -9.74 -11.11
N ALA A 14 7.05 -9.10 -12.20
CA ALA A 14 5.87 -8.22 -12.25
C ALA A 14 4.54 -9.00 -12.33
N SER A 15 4.55 -10.22 -12.86
CA SER A 15 3.34 -11.03 -13.10
C SER A 15 2.43 -11.23 -11.88
N PRO A 16 2.94 -11.51 -10.66
CA PRO A 16 2.10 -11.58 -9.46
C PRO A 16 1.33 -10.29 -9.18
N TYR A 17 1.97 -9.13 -9.37
CA TYR A 17 1.35 -7.82 -9.18
C TYR A 17 0.29 -7.54 -10.24
N ILE A 18 0.53 -7.90 -11.50
CA ILE A 18 -0.48 -7.81 -12.58
C ILE A 18 -1.74 -8.59 -12.19
N ASN A 19 -1.58 -9.81 -11.71
CA ASN A 19 -2.72 -10.63 -11.29
C ASN A 19 -3.41 -10.07 -10.05
N ALA A 20 -2.67 -9.50 -9.11
CA ALA A 20 -3.23 -8.88 -7.91
C ALA A 20 -4.04 -7.61 -8.22
N HIS A 21 -3.62 -6.83 -9.23
CA HIS A 21 -4.25 -5.55 -9.62
C HIS A 21 -5.39 -5.71 -10.62
N ARG A 22 -5.47 -6.84 -11.33
CA ARG A 22 -6.55 -7.06 -12.31
C ARG A 22 -7.92 -7.06 -11.64
N GLY A 23 -8.85 -6.31 -12.22
CA GLY A 23 -10.23 -6.13 -11.72
C GLY A 23 -10.34 -5.23 -10.49
N ARG A 24 -9.22 -4.71 -9.97
CA ARG A 24 -9.18 -3.81 -8.82
C ARG A 24 -9.49 -2.38 -9.22
N THR A 25 -10.09 -1.63 -8.31
CA THR A 25 -10.48 -0.23 -8.53
C THR A 25 -9.44 0.71 -7.94
N PHE A 26 -8.79 1.50 -8.79
CA PHE A 26 -7.83 2.52 -8.37
C PHE A 26 -8.40 3.91 -8.62
N VAL A 27 -8.27 4.78 -7.63
CA VAL A 27 -8.48 6.21 -7.77
C VAL A 27 -7.13 6.89 -7.84
N ILE A 28 -6.85 7.62 -8.91
CA ILE A 28 -5.55 8.26 -9.14
C ILE A 28 -5.77 9.76 -9.30
N LEU A 29 -5.17 10.56 -8.41
CA LEU A 29 -5.08 12.01 -8.55
C LEU A 29 -3.80 12.36 -9.31
N ILE A 30 -3.94 13.16 -10.37
CA ILE A 30 -2.82 13.81 -11.05
C ILE A 30 -2.94 15.32 -10.85
N GLU A 31 -2.00 15.92 -10.13
CA GLU A 31 -1.99 17.36 -9.90
C GLU A 31 -1.75 18.17 -11.19
N GLY A 32 -2.22 19.41 -11.22
CA GLY A 32 -2.11 20.28 -12.40
C GLY A 32 -0.65 20.63 -12.72
N GLU A 33 0.20 20.62 -11.71
CA GLU A 33 1.65 20.83 -11.75
C GLU A 33 2.33 19.80 -12.66
N ALA A 34 1.91 18.52 -12.59
CA ALA A 34 2.42 17.48 -13.47
C ALA A 34 2.10 17.76 -14.96
N MET A 35 0.93 18.32 -15.23
CA MET A 35 0.52 18.69 -16.59
C MET A 35 1.33 19.89 -17.09
N ALA A 36 1.51 20.90 -16.23
CA ALA A 36 2.31 22.09 -16.55
C ALA A 36 3.79 21.76 -16.76
N SER A 37 4.33 20.75 -16.09
CA SER A 37 5.72 20.31 -16.22
C SER A 37 5.98 19.37 -17.40
N GLY A 38 5.01 19.16 -18.31
CA GLY A 38 5.17 18.29 -19.48
C GLY A 38 5.23 16.79 -19.17
N ARG A 39 4.74 16.36 -17.99
CA ARG A 39 4.66 14.94 -17.60
C ARG A 39 3.38 14.27 -18.08
N GLY A 40 2.42 15.05 -18.58
CA GLY A 40 1.08 14.60 -18.94
C GLY A 40 1.07 13.45 -19.94
N GLU A 41 1.81 13.53 -21.05
CA GLU A 41 1.82 12.47 -22.07
C GLU A 41 2.28 11.12 -21.51
N GLN A 42 3.30 11.13 -20.65
CA GLN A 42 3.84 9.92 -20.04
C GLN A 42 2.84 9.30 -19.05
N LEU A 43 2.23 10.12 -18.19
CA LEU A 43 1.22 9.64 -17.25
C LEU A 43 0.01 9.05 -17.97
N ILE A 44 -0.37 9.59 -19.13
CA ILE A 44 -1.43 9.01 -19.95
C ILE A 44 -1.05 7.62 -20.48
N GLN A 45 0.20 7.41 -20.87
CA GLN A 45 0.68 6.08 -21.28
C GLN A 45 0.64 5.08 -20.13
N ASP A 46 1.03 5.51 -18.92
CA ASP A 46 0.95 4.65 -17.73
C ASP A 46 -0.51 4.30 -17.38
N LEU A 47 -1.42 5.29 -17.40
CA LEU A 47 -2.85 5.07 -17.17
C LEU A 47 -3.45 4.11 -18.19
N ALA A 48 -3.11 4.29 -19.47
CA ALA A 48 -3.51 3.39 -20.54
C ALA A 48 -3.02 1.96 -20.28
N LEU A 49 -1.74 1.79 -19.90
CA LEU A 49 -1.18 0.47 -19.58
C LEU A 49 -1.91 -0.19 -18.39
N LEU A 50 -2.20 0.57 -17.33
CA LEU A 50 -2.97 0.03 -16.20
C LEU A 50 -4.36 -0.45 -16.64
N HIS A 51 -5.04 0.32 -17.48
CA HIS A 51 -6.33 -0.07 -18.05
C HIS A 51 -6.23 -1.37 -18.85
N THR A 52 -5.24 -1.49 -19.75
CA THR A 52 -5.08 -2.71 -20.56
C THR A 52 -4.72 -3.95 -19.76
N LEU A 53 -4.08 -3.78 -18.60
CA LEU A 53 -3.82 -4.86 -17.64
C LEU A 53 -5.08 -5.28 -16.84
N GLY A 54 -6.18 -4.53 -17.00
CA GLY A 54 -7.49 -4.82 -16.42
C GLY A 54 -7.78 -4.09 -15.11
N VAL A 55 -7.04 -3.01 -14.81
CA VAL A 55 -7.33 -2.15 -13.65
C VAL A 55 -8.53 -1.25 -13.98
N ARG A 56 -9.49 -1.13 -13.05
CA ARG A 56 -10.61 -0.19 -13.15
C ARG A 56 -10.15 1.17 -12.64
N LEU A 57 -10.16 2.17 -13.52
CA LEU A 57 -9.55 3.47 -13.24
C LEU A 57 -10.58 4.58 -13.07
N VAL A 58 -10.46 5.30 -11.95
CA VAL A 58 -11.04 6.63 -11.75
C VAL A 58 -9.90 7.62 -11.63
N VAL A 59 -9.83 8.57 -12.54
CA VAL A 59 -8.77 9.58 -12.58
C VAL A 59 -9.35 10.94 -12.20
N VAL A 60 -8.77 11.54 -11.17
CA VAL A 60 -9.03 12.91 -10.74
C VAL A 60 -7.87 13.77 -11.20
N PHE A 61 -8.14 14.97 -11.69
CA PHE A 61 -7.07 15.87 -12.13
C PHE A 61 -7.15 17.24 -11.46
N GLY A 62 -5.99 17.82 -11.16
CA GLY A 62 -5.84 19.20 -10.70
C GLY A 62 -5.70 20.18 -11.86
N ILE A 63 -6.00 21.45 -11.59
CA ILE A 63 -5.94 22.55 -12.58
C ILE A 63 -5.34 23.84 -12.02
N ARG A 64 -4.75 23.80 -10.82
CA ARG A 64 -4.39 25.00 -10.06
C ARG A 64 -3.38 25.90 -10.80
N PRO A 65 -2.28 25.39 -11.39
CA PRO A 65 -1.36 26.23 -12.16
C PRO A 65 -2.02 26.85 -13.39
N GLN A 66 -2.85 26.10 -14.11
CA GLN A 66 -3.51 26.54 -15.34
C GLN A 66 -4.55 27.64 -15.05
N VAL A 67 -5.28 27.52 -13.94
CA VAL A 67 -6.21 28.57 -13.48
C VAL A 67 -5.43 29.82 -13.09
N HIS A 68 -4.33 29.67 -12.35
CA HIS A 68 -3.51 30.82 -11.95
C HIS A 68 -2.95 31.60 -13.15
N GLU A 69 -2.46 30.87 -14.17
CA GLU A 69 -2.00 31.47 -15.43
C GLU A 69 -3.13 32.22 -16.15
N ALA A 70 -4.31 31.61 -16.26
CA ALA A 70 -5.47 32.21 -16.91
C ALA A 70 -5.95 33.49 -16.21
N LEU A 71 -5.98 33.50 -14.87
CA LEU A 71 -6.36 34.67 -14.07
C LEU A 71 -5.35 35.79 -14.21
N THR A 72 -4.05 35.46 -14.16
CA THR A 72 -2.96 36.42 -14.35
C THR A 72 -3.03 37.07 -15.74
N ALA A 73 -3.26 36.27 -16.78
CA ALA A 73 -3.41 36.75 -18.15
C ALA A 73 -4.65 37.66 -18.33
N ALA A 74 -5.70 37.42 -17.54
CA ALA A 74 -6.91 38.24 -17.52
C ALA A 74 -6.80 39.49 -16.61
N GLY A 75 -5.70 39.64 -15.85
CA GLY A 75 -5.54 40.72 -14.88
C GLY A 75 -6.50 40.61 -13.68
N VAL A 76 -6.97 39.39 -13.39
CA VAL A 76 -7.81 39.10 -12.22
C VAL A 76 -6.88 38.67 -11.09
N GLU A 77 -6.93 39.37 -9.95
CA GLU A 77 -6.13 39.06 -8.75
C GLU A 77 -6.93 38.17 -7.80
N PRO A 78 -6.70 36.85 -7.78
CA PRO A 78 -7.47 35.96 -6.93
C PRO A 78 -7.00 36.01 -5.48
N THR A 79 -7.95 35.94 -4.55
CA THR A 79 -7.66 35.74 -3.12
C THR A 79 -7.60 34.24 -2.80
N ARG A 80 -6.60 33.82 -2.03
CA ARG A 80 -6.51 32.44 -1.49
C ARG A 80 -6.50 32.43 0.02
N VAL A 81 -7.28 31.53 0.60
CA VAL A 81 -7.34 31.25 2.05
C VAL A 81 -7.25 29.75 2.24
N ASP A 82 -6.32 29.30 3.08
CA ASP A 82 -6.03 27.88 3.36
C ASP A 82 -5.85 27.00 2.11
N GLY A 83 -5.23 27.57 1.08
CA GLY A 83 -4.99 26.90 -0.20
C GLY A 83 -6.23 26.79 -1.10
N ARG A 84 -7.40 27.29 -0.70
CA ARG A 84 -8.59 27.41 -1.56
C ARG A 84 -8.69 28.80 -2.17
N TRP A 85 -9.32 28.89 -3.34
CA TRP A 85 -9.68 30.17 -3.92
C TRP A 85 -10.88 30.75 -3.18
N VAL A 86 -11.00 32.08 -3.16
CA VAL A 86 -12.32 32.71 -3.02
C VAL A 86 -12.89 32.78 -4.43
N ALA A 87 -13.69 31.79 -4.79
CA ALA A 87 -14.12 31.60 -6.16
C ALA A 87 -15.39 32.42 -6.45
N ASP A 88 -15.22 33.73 -6.60
CA ASP A 88 -16.30 34.58 -7.10
C ASP A 88 -16.67 34.24 -8.56
N ARG A 89 -17.72 34.88 -9.08
CA ARG A 89 -18.17 34.67 -10.47
C ARG A 89 -17.06 34.87 -11.52
N ALA A 90 -16.15 35.83 -11.31
CA ALA A 90 -15.08 36.10 -12.27
C ALA A 90 -14.03 35.00 -12.24
N VAL A 91 -13.62 34.56 -11.04
CA VAL A 91 -12.70 33.43 -10.86
C VAL A 91 -13.32 32.14 -11.41
N MET A 92 -14.58 31.85 -11.10
CA MET A 92 -15.27 30.64 -11.54
C MET A 92 -15.37 30.52 -13.06
N ALA A 93 -15.57 31.62 -13.78
CA ALA A 93 -15.61 31.60 -15.24
C ALA A 93 -14.30 31.02 -15.82
N HIS A 94 -13.14 31.36 -15.23
CA HIS A 94 -11.85 30.81 -15.63
C HIS A 94 -11.65 29.38 -15.13
N VAL A 95 -12.06 29.06 -13.91
CA VAL A 95 -12.00 27.69 -13.36
C VAL A 95 -12.76 26.72 -14.26
N GLU A 96 -13.99 27.04 -14.66
CA GLU A 96 -14.81 26.19 -15.53
C GLU A 96 -14.18 26.01 -16.92
N GLN A 97 -13.69 27.09 -17.53
CA GLN A 97 -13.02 27.03 -18.84
C GLN A 97 -11.77 26.16 -18.81
N VAL A 98 -10.92 26.33 -17.80
CA VAL A 98 -9.68 25.57 -17.64
C VAL A 98 -9.99 24.10 -17.35
N ALA A 99 -10.96 23.81 -16.46
CA ALA A 99 -11.39 22.44 -16.19
C ALA A 99 -11.92 21.74 -17.45
N ALA A 100 -12.72 22.44 -18.26
CA ALA A 100 -13.24 21.91 -19.51
C ALA A 100 -12.13 21.66 -20.54
N HIS A 101 -11.18 22.58 -20.67
CA HIS A 101 -10.01 22.42 -21.53
C HIS A 101 -9.19 21.20 -21.10
N GLN A 102 -8.84 21.09 -19.82
CA GLN A 102 -8.01 20.01 -19.30
C GLN A 102 -8.70 18.65 -19.46
N ARG A 103 -10.02 18.58 -19.22
CA ARG A 103 -10.82 17.38 -19.47
C ARG A 103 -10.76 16.96 -20.93
N LEU A 104 -11.01 17.89 -21.86
CA LEU A 104 -10.98 17.63 -23.29
C LEU A 104 -9.58 17.17 -23.75
N TRP A 105 -8.53 17.78 -23.20
CA TRP A 105 -7.15 17.39 -23.45
C TRP A 105 -6.92 15.92 -23.03
N LEU A 106 -7.32 15.54 -21.83
CA LEU A 106 -7.20 14.17 -21.31
C LEU A 106 -7.97 13.15 -22.16
N GLU A 107 -9.23 13.45 -22.48
CA GLU A 107 -10.08 12.61 -23.34
C GLU A 107 -9.43 12.39 -24.71
N ALA A 108 -8.87 13.43 -25.33
CA ALA A 108 -8.19 13.32 -26.61
C ALA A 108 -6.95 12.42 -26.56
N ARG A 109 -6.10 12.54 -25.51
CA ARG A 109 -4.87 11.71 -25.42
C ARG A 109 -5.18 10.26 -25.07
N LEU A 110 -6.19 10.01 -24.24
CA LEU A 110 -6.64 8.66 -23.90
C LEU A 110 -7.37 7.96 -25.07
N SER A 111 -7.70 8.69 -26.13
CA SER A 111 -8.28 8.13 -27.36
C SER A 111 -7.23 7.67 -28.39
N LEU A 112 -5.93 7.87 -28.11
CA LEU A 112 -4.85 7.58 -29.07
C LEU A 112 -4.51 6.08 -29.14
N GLY A 113 -5.15 5.34 -30.05
CA GLY A 113 -4.85 3.93 -30.35
C GLY A 113 -3.66 3.69 -31.30
N LEU A 114 -2.67 4.59 -31.34
CA LEU A 114 -1.58 4.56 -32.33
C LEU A 114 -0.71 3.29 -32.18
N PRO A 115 -0.14 2.76 -33.28
CA PRO A 115 0.90 1.73 -33.21
C PRO A 115 2.03 2.14 -32.26
N SER A 116 2.53 1.20 -31.47
CA SER A 116 3.58 1.41 -30.46
C SER A 116 3.17 2.18 -29.20
N THR A 117 1.87 2.38 -28.97
CA THR A 117 1.33 2.85 -27.68
C THR A 117 0.70 1.69 -26.90
N PRO A 118 0.58 1.78 -25.56
CA PRO A 118 -0.16 0.78 -24.78
C PRO A 118 -1.63 0.62 -25.21
N LEU A 119 -2.20 1.62 -25.90
CA LEU A 119 -3.57 1.62 -26.41
C LEU A 119 -3.69 1.00 -27.81
N HIS A 120 -2.61 0.47 -28.40
CA HIS A 120 -2.70 -0.15 -29.71
C HIS A 120 -3.67 -1.34 -29.70
N GLY A 121 -4.75 -1.24 -30.47
CA GLY A 121 -5.80 -2.27 -30.53
C GLY A 121 -6.75 -2.28 -29.33
N VAL A 122 -6.70 -1.27 -28.47
CA VAL A 122 -7.61 -1.10 -27.32
C VAL A 122 -8.51 0.10 -27.53
N GLU A 123 -9.82 -0.13 -27.53
CA GLU A 123 -10.81 0.95 -27.49
C GLU A 123 -11.04 1.36 -26.03
N LEU A 124 -10.46 2.49 -25.63
CA LEU A 124 -10.66 3.07 -24.31
C LEU A 124 -11.84 4.04 -24.33
N SER A 125 -12.89 3.72 -23.58
CA SER A 125 -14.00 4.64 -23.35
C SER A 125 -13.70 5.51 -22.13
N VAL A 126 -13.60 6.82 -22.34
CA VAL A 126 -13.38 7.80 -21.27
C VAL A 126 -14.67 8.55 -20.99
N ILE A 127 -15.13 8.54 -19.73
CA ILE A 127 -16.43 9.10 -19.35
C ILE A 127 -16.25 10.11 -18.21
N SER A 128 -16.90 11.27 -18.35
CA SER A 128 -17.02 12.28 -17.29
C SER A 128 -18.46 12.78 -17.20
N GLY A 129 -18.80 13.50 -16.14
CA GLY A 129 -20.15 14.05 -15.96
C GLY A 129 -20.45 14.53 -14.55
N ASN A 130 -21.74 14.63 -14.21
CA ASN A 130 -22.24 15.10 -12.91
C ASN A 130 -22.15 14.03 -11.80
N LEU A 131 -20.96 13.44 -11.65
CA LEU A 131 -20.68 12.33 -10.75
C LEU A 131 -20.36 12.79 -9.32
N VAL A 132 -20.01 14.06 -9.14
CA VAL A 132 -19.70 14.67 -7.84
C VAL A 132 -20.77 15.72 -7.51
N THR A 133 -21.44 15.53 -6.37
CA THR A 133 -22.37 16.51 -5.79
C THR A 133 -21.62 17.36 -4.79
N ALA A 134 -21.71 18.68 -4.91
CA ALA A 134 -21.06 19.64 -4.03
C ALA A 134 -22.05 20.36 -3.11
N LYS A 135 -21.52 20.98 -2.06
CA LYS A 135 -22.18 21.99 -1.23
C LYS A 135 -21.24 23.19 -1.08
N PRO A 136 -21.75 24.42 -0.89
CA PRO A 136 -20.90 25.58 -0.65
C PRO A 136 -20.05 25.39 0.60
N LEU A 137 -18.83 25.93 0.59
CA LEU A 137 -18.00 26.05 1.79
C LEU A 137 -18.62 27.07 2.78
N GLY A 138 -19.30 28.08 2.22
CA GLY A 138 -19.95 29.16 2.96
C GLY A 138 -18.94 30.15 3.54
N VAL A 139 -19.37 30.87 4.57
CA VAL A 139 -18.51 31.83 5.28
C VAL A 139 -17.73 31.12 6.38
N ARG A 140 -16.38 31.19 6.32
CA ARG A 140 -15.49 30.68 7.37
C ARG A 140 -14.57 31.77 7.86
N GLU A 141 -14.49 31.92 9.18
CA GLU A 141 -13.65 32.93 9.84
C GLU A 141 -13.84 34.35 9.29
N GLY A 142 -15.06 34.67 8.81
CA GLY A 142 -15.42 35.97 8.24
C GLY A 142 -15.13 36.12 6.75
N VAL A 143 -14.55 35.12 6.08
CA VAL A 143 -14.34 35.09 4.62
C VAL A 143 -15.46 34.33 3.94
N ASP A 144 -16.17 34.96 3.00
CA ASP A 144 -17.12 34.29 2.12
C ASP A 144 -16.36 33.69 0.93
N PHE A 145 -16.53 32.38 0.74
CA PHE A 145 -15.84 31.61 -0.29
C PHE A 145 -16.64 31.48 -1.59
N ASP A 146 -17.84 32.06 -1.65
CA ASP A 146 -18.70 32.12 -2.83
C ASP A 146 -18.89 30.71 -3.46
N HIS A 147 -18.41 30.48 -4.68
CA HIS A 147 -18.54 29.20 -5.37
C HIS A 147 -17.43 28.18 -5.04
N SER A 148 -16.59 28.40 -4.03
CA SER A 148 -15.76 27.30 -3.52
C SER A 148 -16.58 26.38 -2.63
N GLY A 149 -16.44 25.07 -2.86
CA GLY A 149 -17.28 24.05 -2.25
C GLY A 149 -16.52 22.93 -1.57
N GLU A 150 -17.30 22.05 -0.96
CA GLU A 150 -16.87 20.75 -0.45
C GLU A 150 -17.65 19.64 -1.14
N VAL A 151 -17.06 18.45 -1.18
CA VAL A 151 -17.74 17.27 -1.69
C VAL A 151 -18.87 16.92 -0.72
N ARG A 152 -20.11 16.92 -1.22
CA ARG A 152 -21.27 16.42 -0.46
C ARG A 152 -21.43 14.92 -0.65
N ARG A 153 -21.27 14.44 -1.88
CA ARG A 153 -21.48 13.03 -2.24
C ARG A 153 -20.89 12.70 -3.61
N VAL A 154 -20.27 11.53 -3.72
CA VAL A 154 -19.91 10.92 -5.01
C VAL A 154 -20.98 9.90 -5.41
N ARG A 155 -21.40 9.90 -6.68
CA ARG A 155 -22.40 8.97 -7.22
C ARG A 155 -21.78 7.59 -7.51
N ALA A 156 -21.38 6.89 -6.45
CA ALA A 156 -20.66 5.61 -6.52
C ALA A 156 -21.30 4.60 -7.47
N SER A 157 -22.60 4.30 -7.33
CA SER A 157 -23.27 3.31 -8.18
C SER A 157 -23.24 3.64 -9.68
N ALA A 158 -23.24 4.93 -10.04
CA ALA A 158 -23.11 5.33 -11.44
C ALA A 158 -21.68 5.11 -11.95
N ILE A 159 -20.68 5.43 -11.13
CA ILE A 159 -19.26 5.20 -11.45
C ILE A 159 -18.98 3.70 -11.56
N GLU A 160 -19.44 2.89 -10.59
CA GLU A 160 -19.28 1.43 -10.61
C GLU A 160 -19.83 0.81 -11.89
N GLY A 161 -21.05 1.20 -12.31
CA GLY A 161 -21.64 0.72 -13.56
C GLY A 161 -20.88 1.14 -14.84
N LEU A 162 -20.12 2.24 -14.80
CA LEU A 162 -19.21 2.63 -15.88
C LEU A 162 -17.93 1.79 -15.86
N LEU A 163 -17.34 1.58 -14.68
CA LEU A 163 -16.14 0.77 -14.51
C LEU A 163 -16.38 -0.70 -14.89
N GLU A 164 -17.56 -1.24 -14.59
CA GLU A 164 -17.97 -2.61 -14.99
C GLU A 164 -18.04 -2.80 -16.50
N LYS A 165 -18.37 -1.73 -17.24
CA LYS A 165 -18.37 -1.73 -18.72
C LYS A 165 -16.97 -1.52 -19.32
N GLY A 166 -15.95 -1.39 -18.49
CA GLY A 166 -14.58 -1.14 -18.92
C GLY A 166 -14.27 0.31 -19.24
N SER A 167 -15.14 1.27 -18.90
CA SER A 167 -14.84 2.69 -19.06
C SER A 167 -13.85 3.19 -18.01
N LEU A 168 -12.99 4.13 -18.40
CA LEU A 168 -12.21 4.97 -17.49
C LEU A 168 -13.05 6.18 -17.11
N VAL A 169 -13.13 6.49 -15.81
CA VAL A 169 -13.92 7.63 -15.32
C VAL A 169 -13.01 8.81 -15.00
N LEU A 170 -13.29 9.97 -15.60
CA LEU A 170 -12.61 11.24 -15.31
C LEU A 170 -13.46 12.13 -14.39
N LEU A 171 -12.89 12.55 -13.26
CA LEU A 171 -13.51 13.49 -12.33
C LEU A 171 -12.74 14.83 -12.36
N PRO A 172 -13.36 15.92 -12.84
CA PRO A 172 -12.78 17.26 -12.68
C PRO A 172 -12.81 17.69 -11.20
N PRO A 173 -12.03 18.72 -10.83
CA PRO A 173 -12.10 19.33 -9.50
C PRO A 173 -13.31 20.26 -9.39
N LEU A 174 -14.48 19.78 -9.84
CA LEU A 174 -15.75 20.49 -9.89
C LEU A 174 -16.85 19.60 -9.31
N GLY A 175 -17.83 20.22 -8.67
CA GLY A 175 -19.04 19.53 -8.26
C GLY A 175 -20.29 20.36 -8.44
N PHE A 176 -21.43 19.67 -8.45
CA PHE A 176 -22.72 20.28 -8.82
C PHE A 176 -23.68 20.25 -7.64
N SER A 177 -24.44 21.33 -7.42
CA SER A 177 -25.54 21.34 -6.46
C SER A 177 -26.85 20.84 -7.06
N SER A 178 -27.86 20.64 -6.22
CA SER A 178 -29.23 20.39 -6.65
C SER A 178 -29.91 21.61 -7.30
N THR A 179 -29.35 22.81 -7.13
CA THR A 179 -29.82 24.07 -7.73
C THR A 179 -29.23 24.33 -9.12
N GLY A 180 -28.29 23.48 -9.57
CA GLY A 180 -27.63 23.63 -10.87
C GLY A 180 -26.38 24.51 -10.86
N GLU A 181 -25.88 24.87 -9.68
CA GLU A 181 -24.65 25.63 -9.52
C GLU A 181 -23.43 24.71 -9.56
N VAL A 182 -22.31 25.26 -10.03
CA VAL A 182 -21.00 24.61 -10.09
C VAL A 182 -20.14 25.16 -8.96
N PHE A 183 -19.38 24.29 -8.31
CA PHE A 183 -18.43 24.67 -7.26
C PHE A 183 -17.02 24.22 -7.61
N ASP A 184 -16.04 25.08 -7.32
CA ASP A 184 -14.61 24.75 -7.29
C ASP A 184 -14.34 23.85 -6.08
N LEU A 185 -13.78 22.67 -6.32
CA LEU A 185 -13.47 21.68 -5.28
C LEU A 185 -11.98 21.43 -5.20
N ASP A 186 -11.52 21.02 -4.02
CA ASP A 186 -10.16 20.51 -3.91
C ASP A 186 -10.04 19.12 -4.57
N ALA A 187 -9.09 18.98 -5.48
CA ALA A 187 -8.90 17.72 -6.23
C ALA A 187 -8.52 16.54 -5.31
N SER A 188 -7.77 16.78 -4.23
CA SER A 188 -7.45 15.74 -3.24
C SER A 188 -8.68 15.31 -2.45
N GLU A 189 -9.58 16.24 -2.13
CA GLU A 189 -10.87 15.94 -1.50
C GLU A 189 -11.78 15.12 -2.42
N VAL A 190 -11.85 15.48 -3.71
CA VAL A 190 -12.60 14.71 -4.73
C VAL A 190 -12.05 13.29 -4.84
N ALA A 191 -10.73 13.13 -4.92
CA ALA A 191 -10.08 11.83 -4.99
C ALA A 191 -10.31 10.99 -3.73
N GLN A 192 -10.20 11.58 -2.54
CA GLN A 192 -10.48 10.91 -1.27
C GLN A 192 -11.94 10.44 -1.20
N HIS A 193 -12.92 11.33 -1.46
CA HIS A 193 -14.33 10.95 -1.42
C HIS A 193 -14.69 9.90 -2.48
N ALA A 194 -14.09 9.97 -3.66
CA ALA A 194 -14.28 8.95 -4.69
C ALA A 194 -13.72 7.60 -4.23
N ALA A 195 -12.50 7.57 -3.68
CA ALA A 195 -11.87 6.34 -3.21
C ALA A 195 -12.67 5.68 -2.09
N VAL A 196 -13.15 6.47 -1.13
CA VAL A 196 -13.97 5.96 -0.02
C VAL A 196 -15.33 5.47 -0.52
N ALA A 197 -16.02 6.27 -1.33
CA ALA A 197 -17.36 5.92 -1.82
C ALA A 197 -17.36 4.64 -2.68
N LEU A 198 -16.28 4.41 -3.43
CA LEU A 198 -16.10 3.22 -4.28
C LEU A 198 -15.44 2.04 -3.55
N LYS A 199 -15.06 2.22 -2.27
CA LYS A 199 -14.22 1.26 -1.52
C LYS A 199 -13.02 0.81 -2.34
N ALA A 200 -12.33 1.78 -2.94
CA ALA A 200 -11.24 1.53 -3.87
C ALA A 200 -10.14 0.70 -3.20
N ASP A 201 -9.52 -0.19 -3.97
CA ASP A 201 -8.40 -0.98 -3.51
C ASP A 201 -7.16 -0.10 -3.29
N LYS A 202 -7.01 0.96 -4.09
CA LYS A 202 -5.94 1.96 -3.97
C LYS A 202 -6.42 3.38 -4.22
N LEU A 203 -5.94 4.31 -3.40
CA LEU A 203 -5.89 5.74 -3.72
C LEU A 203 -4.43 6.12 -3.99
N ILE A 204 -4.14 6.73 -5.13
CA ILE A 204 -2.79 7.16 -5.51
C ILE A 204 -2.82 8.67 -5.72
N LEU A 205 -1.98 9.39 -4.99
CA LEU A 205 -1.86 10.84 -5.04
C LEU A 205 -0.49 11.18 -5.66
N LEU A 206 -0.50 11.66 -6.91
CA LEU A 206 0.71 12.08 -7.63
C LEU A 206 0.93 13.58 -7.41
N GLY A 207 1.80 13.90 -6.46
CA GLY A 207 2.19 15.26 -6.07
C GLY A 207 3.65 15.58 -6.43
N GLU A 208 4.12 16.73 -5.98
CA GLU A 208 5.50 17.20 -6.18
C GLU A 208 6.49 16.44 -5.29
N SER A 209 6.08 16.13 -4.05
CA SER A 209 6.90 15.45 -3.05
C SER A 209 7.16 13.97 -3.38
N GLU A 210 8.38 13.48 -3.13
CA GLU A 210 8.77 12.06 -3.29
C GLU A 210 8.09 11.12 -2.29
N GLY A 211 7.46 11.68 -1.25
CA GLY A 211 6.79 10.98 -0.18
C GLY A 211 7.14 11.62 1.15
N LEU A 212 7.20 10.83 2.21
CA LEU A 212 7.52 11.32 3.55
C LEU A 212 8.91 10.86 3.95
N GLU A 213 9.75 11.76 4.43
CA GLU A 213 11.12 11.45 4.88
C GLU A 213 11.19 11.34 6.40
N ASP A 214 12.04 10.51 6.96
CA ASP A 214 12.34 10.50 8.40
C ASP A 214 13.20 11.72 8.81
N GLU A 215 13.57 11.81 10.09
CA GLU A 215 14.41 12.91 10.59
C GLU A 215 15.83 12.89 10.01
N GLN A 216 16.24 11.76 9.43
CA GLN A 216 17.54 11.53 8.80
C GLN A 216 17.49 11.75 7.27
N GLY A 217 16.33 12.13 6.71
CA GLY A 217 16.12 12.35 5.29
C GLY A 217 15.90 11.07 4.48
N ALA A 218 15.68 9.92 5.12
CA ALA A 218 15.38 8.67 4.42
C ALA A 218 13.88 8.50 4.21
N LEU A 219 13.47 8.04 3.03
CA LEU A 219 12.07 7.88 2.68
C LEU A 219 11.38 6.81 3.54
N LEU A 220 10.32 7.23 4.24
CA LEU A 220 9.38 6.38 4.96
C LEU A 220 8.52 5.63 3.93
N ARG A 221 8.86 4.37 3.67
CA ARG A 221 8.13 3.52 2.71
C ARG A 221 6.70 3.26 3.11
N GLN A 222 6.42 3.23 4.40
CA GLN A 222 5.11 2.90 4.91
C GLN A 222 4.82 3.55 6.24
N LEU A 223 3.58 4.01 6.42
CA LEU A 223 3.04 4.47 7.69
C LEU A 223 1.60 3.98 7.88
N SER A 224 1.18 3.87 9.13
CA SER A 224 -0.23 3.91 9.50
C SER A 224 -0.74 5.35 9.49
N PRO A 225 -2.06 5.57 9.38
CA PRO A 225 -2.62 6.91 9.53
C PRO A 225 -2.33 7.56 10.89
N PHE A 226 -1.99 6.78 11.91
CA PHE A 226 -1.58 7.31 13.21
C PHE A 226 -0.14 7.82 13.19
N GLU A 227 0.77 7.06 12.57
CA GLU A 227 2.19 7.44 12.44
C GLU A 227 2.39 8.62 11.47
N ALA A 228 1.50 8.80 10.51
CA ALA A 228 1.53 9.94 9.58
C ALA A 228 0.95 11.25 10.19
N GLU A 229 0.17 11.17 11.28
CA GLU A 229 -0.51 12.32 11.89
C GLU A 229 0.43 13.44 12.35
N PRO A 230 1.58 13.16 13.02
CA PRO A 230 2.53 14.20 13.40
C PRO A 230 3.08 14.97 12.18
N ARG A 231 3.22 14.29 11.03
CA ARG A 231 3.72 14.92 9.80
C ARG A 231 2.68 15.80 9.13
N LEU A 232 1.41 15.43 9.23
CA LEU A 232 0.31 16.29 8.82
C LEU A 232 0.26 17.58 9.66
N GLN A 233 0.48 17.48 10.98
CA GLN A 233 0.50 18.65 11.87
C GLN A 233 1.69 19.58 11.63
N GLN A 234 2.81 19.03 11.15
CA GLN A 234 4.01 19.80 10.80
C GLN A 234 3.95 20.40 9.39
N ALA A 235 3.13 19.84 8.50
CA ALA A 235 2.99 20.33 7.14
C ALA A 235 2.37 21.73 7.11
N VAL A 236 2.84 22.57 6.19
CA VAL A 236 2.29 23.92 6.02
C VAL A 236 0.79 23.83 5.69
N PRO A 237 -0.10 24.48 6.46
CA PRO A 237 -1.53 24.45 6.20
C PRO A 237 -1.86 24.85 4.77
N GLY A 238 -2.75 24.10 4.12
CA GLY A 238 -3.15 24.35 2.74
C GLY A 238 -2.09 24.01 1.67
N SER A 239 -0.89 23.55 2.05
CA SER A 239 0.10 23.04 1.08
C SER A 239 -0.36 21.76 0.39
N GLU A 240 0.22 21.44 -0.77
CA GLU A 240 -0.10 20.19 -1.48
C GLU A 240 0.15 18.95 -0.61
N LEU A 241 1.31 18.89 0.05
CA LEU A 241 1.65 17.80 0.96
C LEU A 241 0.61 17.63 2.08
N ALA A 242 0.17 18.73 2.70
CA ALA A 242 -0.86 18.67 3.75
C ALA A 242 -2.19 18.13 3.21
N ARG A 243 -2.61 18.57 2.02
CA ARG A 243 -3.85 18.09 1.38
C ARG A 243 -3.77 16.60 1.03
N HIS A 244 -2.64 16.16 0.47
CA HIS A 244 -2.41 14.76 0.10
C HIS A 244 -2.34 13.86 1.34
N LEU A 245 -1.60 14.26 2.37
CA LEU A 245 -1.54 13.56 3.65
C LEU A 245 -2.92 13.43 4.29
N ASN A 246 -3.68 14.51 4.34
CA ASN A 246 -5.03 14.50 4.90
C ASN A 246 -5.96 13.56 4.11
N ALA A 247 -5.92 13.63 2.77
CA ALA A 247 -6.69 12.77 1.88
C ALA A 247 -6.32 11.28 2.08
N ALA A 248 -5.03 10.95 2.10
CA ALA A 248 -4.52 9.60 2.29
C ALA A 248 -4.89 9.02 3.65
N CYS A 249 -4.64 9.76 4.74
CA CYS A 249 -4.96 9.34 6.10
C CYS A 249 -6.46 9.13 6.29
N THR A 250 -7.29 10.05 5.79
CA THR A 250 -8.75 9.95 5.88
C THR A 250 -9.28 8.76 5.08
N ALA A 251 -8.87 8.63 3.81
CA ALA A 251 -9.26 7.49 2.97
C ALA A 251 -8.87 6.15 3.60
N ALA A 252 -7.64 6.03 4.12
CA ALA A 252 -7.19 4.82 4.81
C ALA A 252 -8.05 4.51 6.04
N ARG A 253 -8.36 5.50 6.88
CA ARG A 253 -9.25 5.35 8.06
C ARG A 253 -10.66 4.91 7.68
N GLU A 254 -11.17 5.37 6.55
CA GLU A 254 -12.51 5.07 6.05
C GLU A 254 -12.58 3.78 5.20
N GLY A 255 -11.50 2.99 5.17
CA GLY A 255 -11.51 1.62 4.64
C GLY A 255 -10.92 1.44 3.25
N VAL A 256 -10.29 2.47 2.67
CA VAL A 256 -9.45 2.30 1.47
C VAL A 256 -8.22 1.49 1.87
N ALA A 257 -8.00 0.34 1.21
CA ALA A 257 -7.03 -0.64 1.68
C ALA A 257 -5.59 -0.09 1.72
N ARG A 258 -5.20 0.66 0.68
CA ARG A 258 -3.88 1.27 0.56
C ARG A 258 -3.98 2.64 -0.08
N THR A 259 -3.28 3.61 0.49
CA THR A 259 -3.13 4.94 -0.11
C THR A 259 -1.65 5.19 -0.38
N HIS A 260 -1.31 5.83 -1.49
CA HIS A 260 0.07 6.00 -1.94
C HIS A 260 0.34 7.48 -2.23
N LEU A 261 1.42 8.01 -1.69
CA LEU A 261 1.98 9.31 -1.98
C LEU A 261 3.17 9.11 -2.93
N LEU A 262 3.06 9.62 -4.15
CA LEU A 262 4.05 9.45 -5.20
C LEU A 262 4.44 10.82 -5.79
N SER A 263 5.68 10.95 -6.24
CA SER A 263 6.09 12.16 -6.98
C SER A 263 5.87 12.00 -8.48
N TRP A 264 5.22 12.97 -9.11
CA TRP A 264 5.17 13.06 -10.58
C TRP A 264 6.54 13.45 -11.20
N ARG A 265 7.52 13.89 -10.39
CA ARG A 265 8.88 14.21 -10.86
C ARG A 265 9.65 12.95 -11.25
N ASN A 266 9.39 11.84 -10.55
CA ASN A 266 9.99 10.55 -10.88
C ASN A 266 9.23 9.93 -12.06
N HIS A 267 9.98 9.59 -13.12
CA HIS A 267 9.38 9.09 -14.34
C HIS A 267 8.67 7.76 -14.17
N ASP A 268 9.21 6.91 -13.34
CA ASP A 268 8.74 5.54 -13.16
C ASP A 268 7.84 5.42 -11.93
N ALA A 269 7.35 6.54 -11.38
CA ALA A 269 6.71 6.55 -10.06
C ALA A 269 5.49 5.61 -9.98
N LEU A 270 4.56 5.73 -10.93
CA LEU A 270 3.29 5.01 -10.90
C LEU A 270 3.50 3.51 -11.12
N LEU A 271 4.21 3.13 -12.18
CA LEU A 271 4.46 1.71 -12.49
C LEU A 271 5.46 1.08 -11.51
N GLY A 272 6.47 1.84 -11.07
CA GLY A 272 7.44 1.43 -10.06
C GLY A 272 6.77 1.11 -8.72
N GLU A 273 5.83 1.94 -8.27
CA GLU A 273 5.05 1.66 -7.05
C GLU A 273 4.19 0.39 -7.19
N LEU A 274 3.57 0.18 -8.35
CA LEU A 274 2.58 -0.88 -8.53
C LEU A 274 3.17 -2.24 -8.85
N PHE A 275 4.31 -2.29 -9.55
CA PHE A 275 4.88 -3.53 -10.09
C PHE A 275 6.25 -3.89 -9.51
N THR A 276 6.68 -3.20 -8.45
CA THR A 276 7.88 -3.56 -7.69
C THR A 276 7.55 -3.86 -6.23
N ARG A 277 8.48 -4.55 -5.56
CA ARG A 277 8.29 -4.98 -4.17
C ARG A 277 8.50 -3.84 -3.17
N ASP A 278 9.50 -3.02 -3.40
CA ASP A 278 9.91 -1.98 -2.46
C ASP A 278 9.17 -0.67 -2.70
N GLY A 279 8.51 -0.53 -3.86
CA GLY A 279 7.86 0.70 -4.28
C GLY A 279 8.85 1.84 -4.44
N VAL A 280 8.33 3.03 -4.69
CA VAL A 280 9.11 4.25 -4.90
C VAL A 280 8.69 5.38 -3.97
N GLY A 281 7.44 5.40 -3.50
CA GLY A 281 6.95 6.44 -2.59
C GLY A 281 6.61 5.95 -1.18
N THR A 282 5.63 6.61 -0.57
CA THR A 282 5.13 6.31 0.77
C THR A 282 3.73 5.75 0.71
N MET A 283 3.52 4.58 1.30
CA MET A 283 2.19 3.97 1.43
C MET A 283 1.60 4.19 2.82
N ILE A 284 0.39 4.72 2.89
CA ILE A 284 -0.40 4.85 4.11
C ILE A 284 -1.53 3.81 4.13
N THR A 285 -1.57 2.96 5.16
CA THR A 285 -2.56 1.87 5.27
C THR A 285 -2.93 1.55 6.73
N GLN A 286 -4.20 1.20 6.97
CA GLN A 286 -4.66 0.68 8.26
C GLN A 286 -4.15 -0.75 8.53
N HIS A 287 -3.92 -1.52 7.48
CA HIS A 287 -3.48 -2.90 7.61
C HIS A 287 -1.96 -2.95 7.81
N ARG A 288 -1.52 -3.53 8.92
CA ARG A 288 -0.10 -3.85 9.07
C ARG A 288 0.30 -4.78 7.92
N TYR A 289 1.23 -4.32 7.10
CA TYR A 289 1.72 -4.97 5.87
C TYR A 289 2.29 -6.37 6.09
N GLU A 290 2.56 -6.71 7.34
CA GLU A 290 3.06 -8.01 7.78
C GLU A 290 2.03 -8.69 8.65
N GLN A 291 1.35 -9.67 8.06
CA GLN A 291 0.35 -10.46 8.76
C GLN A 291 1.03 -11.64 9.43
N LEU A 292 0.96 -11.66 10.75
CA LEU A 292 1.30 -12.84 11.54
C LEU A 292 0.05 -13.71 11.62
N ARG A 293 0.08 -14.90 11.01
CA ARG A 293 -1.06 -15.83 10.97
C ARG A 293 -0.60 -17.29 11.02
N PRO A 294 -1.49 -18.24 11.34
CA PRO A 294 -1.24 -19.66 11.12
C PRO A 294 -0.88 -19.94 9.66
N ALA A 295 0.04 -20.87 9.45
CA ALA A 295 0.37 -21.36 8.11
C ALA A 295 -0.76 -22.23 7.56
N THR A 296 -0.84 -22.30 6.23
CA THR A 296 -1.77 -23.11 5.46
C THR A 296 -0.99 -23.92 4.43
N LEU A 297 -1.62 -24.90 3.78
CA LEU A 297 -0.96 -25.70 2.73
C LEU A 297 -0.42 -24.85 1.58
N ASN A 298 -1.02 -23.67 1.33
CA ASN A 298 -0.54 -22.74 0.30
C ASN A 298 0.83 -22.12 0.64
N ASP A 299 1.22 -22.10 1.93
CA ASP A 299 2.46 -21.48 2.40
C ASP A 299 3.67 -22.41 2.27
N VAL A 300 3.47 -23.71 2.02
CA VAL A 300 4.55 -24.72 1.99
C VAL A 300 5.65 -24.35 0.99
N ALA A 301 5.29 -23.82 -0.18
CA ALA A 301 6.27 -23.38 -1.17
C ALA A 301 7.13 -22.21 -0.65
N GLY A 302 6.50 -21.20 -0.02
CA GLY A 302 7.20 -20.07 0.57
C GLY A 302 8.06 -20.45 1.79
N LEU A 303 7.60 -21.41 2.60
CA LEU A 303 8.37 -21.99 3.69
C LEU A 303 9.64 -22.68 3.17
N LEU A 304 9.54 -23.50 2.12
CA LEU A 304 10.71 -24.14 1.51
C LEU A 304 11.72 -23.11 1.03
N GLU A 305 11.27 -22.07 0.32
CA GLU A 305 12.13 -20.98 -0.17
C GLU A 305 12.83 -20.22 0.97
N LEU A 306 12.10 -19.94 2.07
CA LEU A 306 12.63 -19.29 3.26
C LEU A 306 13.70 -20.12 3.98
N LEU A 307 13.48 -21.44 4.07
CA LEU A 307 14.27 -22.34 4.91
C LEU A 307 15.53 -22.86 4.21
N GLU A 308 15.47 -23.10 2.90
CA GLU A 308 16.56 -23.72 2.13
C GLU A 308 17.94 -23.07 2.35
N PRO A 309 18.09 -21.72 2.36
CA PRO A 309 19.39 -21.09 2.59
C PRO A 309 19.92 -21.26 4.02
N LEU A 310 19.06 -21.56 5.00
CA LEU A 310 19.44 -21.81 6.38
C LEU A 310 19.84 -23.26 6.60
N GLU A 311 19.16 -24.18 5.92
CA GLU A 311 19.47 -25.61 5.90
C GLU A 311 20.81 -25.87 5.20
N ARG A 312 21.06 -25.25 4.04
CA ARG A 312 22.36 -25.33 3.34
C ARG A 312 23.54 -24.84 4.18
N ARG A 313 23.31 -23.89 5.09
CA ARG A 313 24.32 -23.38 6.03
C ARG A 313 24.43 -24.21 7.32
N GLY A 314 23.69 -25.31 7.44
CA GLY A 314 23.66 -26.16 8.63
C GLY A 314 22.96 -25.53 9.84
N MET A 315 22.37 -24.34 9.70
CA MET A 315 21.72 -23.65 10.83
C MET A 315 20.38 -24.29 11.20
N LEU A 316 19.66 -24.83 10.22
CA LEU A 316 18.43 -25.59 10.42
C LEU A 316 18.61 -27.06 10.01
N VAL A 317 17.72 -27.91 10.49
CA VAL A 317 17.58 -29.31 10.03
C VAL A 317 16.76 -29.29 8.74
N ALA A 318 17.21 -30.02 7.72
CA ALA A 318 16.51 -30.14 6.45
C ALA A 318 15.09 -30.71 6.62
N ARG A 319 14.12 -30.14 5.91
CA ARG A 319 12.73 -30.60 5.91
C ARG A 319 12.26 -30.90 4.49
N SER A 320 11.60 -32.03 4.32
CA SER A 320 10.95 -32.35 3.06
C SER A 320 9.61 -31.61 2.94
N ARG A 321 9.12 -31.50 1.71
CA ARG A 321 7.79 -30.93 1.43
C ARG A 321 6.69 -31.68 2.18
N GLU A 322 6.74 -33.01 2.15
CA GLU A 322 5.73 -33.89 2.77
C GLU A 322 5.69 -33.67 4.29
N ARG A 323 6.85 -33.47 4.90
CA ARG A 323 6.94 -33.17 6.33
C ARG A 323 6.30 -31.82 6.66
N LEU A 324 6.56 -30.78 5.87
CA LEU A 324 5.95 -29.47 6.07
C LEU A 324 4.43 -29.51 5.86
N GLU A 325 3.95 -30.27 4.88
CA GLU A 325 2.52 -30.46 4.64
C GLU A 325 1.84 -31.18 5.82
N HIS A 326 2.51 -32.17 6.42
CA HIS A 326 1.99 -32.89 7.58
C HIS A 326 2.00 -32.04 8.88
N GLU A 327 3.05 -31.24 9.08
CA GLU A 327 3.25 -30.43 10.28
C GLU A 327 2.69 -29.00 10.14
N ILE A 328 2.00 -28.67 9.05
CA ILE A 328 1.69 -27.27 8.68
C ILE A 328 0.93 -26.52 9.77
N ASP A 329 0.05 -27.20 10.51
CA ASP A 329 -0.75 -26.61 11.57
C ASP A 329 0.08 -26.14 12.77
N ASP A 330 1.31 -26.64 12.93
CA ASP A 330 2.24 -26.19 13.97
C ASP A 330 2.89 -24.84 13.63
N TYR A 331 2.88 -24.45 12.35
CA TYR A 331 3.58 -23.26 11.87
C TYR A 331 2.73 -21.99 12.01
N MET A 332 3.42 -20.93 12.40
CA MET A 332 3.01 -19.54 12.21
C MET A 332 3.92 -18.92 11.16
N VAL A 333 3.34 -18.09 10.29
CA VAL A 333 4.07 -17.33 9.28
C VAL A 333 3.85 -15.83 9.46
N ILE A 334 4.87 -15.06 9.09
CA ILE A 334 4.72 -13.65 8.77
C ILE A 334 4.69 -13.57 7.24
N GLU A 335 3.54 -13.16 6.71
CA GLU A 335 3.31 -12.94 5.29
C GLU A 335 3.40 -11.45 4.95
N ARG A 336 4.04 -11.14 3.83
CA ARG A 336 4.06 -9.81 3.21
C ARG A 336 3.83 -9.96 1.71
N ASP A 337 2.71 -9.41 1.21
CA ASP A 337 2.25 -9.51 -0.19
C ASP A 337 2.34 -10.92 -0.78
N GLY A 338 1.82 -11.92 -0.07
CA GLY A 338 1.85 -13.32 -0.53
C GLY A 338 3.21 -14.02 -0.36
N MET A 339 4.27 -13.33 0.04
CA MET A 339 5.56 -13.94 0.37
C MET A 339 5.67 -14.25 1.86
N VAL A 340 6.08 -15.47 2.19
CA VAL A 340 6.44 -15.85 3.57
C VAL A 340 7.82 -15.26 3.90
N ILE A 341 7.85 -14.23 4.75
CA ILE A 341 9.09 -13.54 5.13
C ILE A 341 9.63 -13.96 6.50
N GLY A 342 8.84 -14.73 7.26
CA GLY A 342 9.28 -15.36 8.50
C GLY A 342 8.38 -16.53 8.89
N CYS A 343 8.94 -17.48 9.64
CA CYS A 343 8.18 -18.60 10.19
C CYS A 343 8.72 -19.05 11.54
N ALA A 344 7.88 -19.73 12.31
CA ALA A 344 8.25 -20.50 13.48
C ALA A 344 7.19 -21.60 13.70
N ALA A 345 7.57 -22.71 14.32
CA ALA A 345 6.67 -23.82 14.62
C ALA A 345 6.63 -24.13 16.11
N LEU A 346 5.47 -24.58 16.59
CA LEU A 346 5.30 -25.13 17.94
C LEU A 346 4.88 -26.59 17.84
N HIS A 347 5.81 -27.51 18.10
CA HIS A 347 5.48 -28.93 18.19
C HIS A 347 5.06 -29.29 19.61
N VAL A 348 3.97 -30.04 19.74
CA VAL A 348 3.44 -30.50 21.02
C VAL A 348 3.63 -32.01 21.12
N PHE A 349 4.11 -32.47 22.28
CA PHE A 349 4.29 -33.89 22.54
C PHE A 349 3.11 -34.41 23.37
N PRO A 350 2.44 -35.50 22.94
CA PRO A 350 1.39 -36.12 23.73
C PRO A 350 1.86 -36.42 25.15
N GLU A 351 0.96 -36.27 26.12
CA GLU A 351 1.19 -36.62 27.54
C GLU A 351 2.28 -35.78 28.25
N THR A 352 2.72 -34.66 27.67
CA THR A 352 3.65 -33.74 28.32
C THR A 352 3.08 -32.31 28.36
N THR A 353 3.54 -31.51 29.32
CA THR A 353 3.21 -30.07 29.41
C THR A 353 4.27 -29.19 28.75
N VAL A 354 5.13 -29.77 27.90
CA VAL A 354 6.28 -29.08 27.31
C VAL A 354 6.16 -29.03 25.79
N GLY A 355 6.36 -27.86 25.19
CA GLY A 355 6.38 -27.68 23.74
C GLY A 355 7.79 -27.42 23.18
N GLU A 356 8.00 -27.76 21.91
CA GLU A 356 9.21 -27.37 21.18
C GLU A 356 8.93 -26.12 20.33
N LEU A 357 9.68 -25.05 20.58
CA LEU A 357 9.81 -23.95 19.63
C LEU A 357 10.83 -24.36 18.56
N ALA A 358 10.33 -24.62 17.36
CA ALA A 358 11.13 -25.05 16.23
C ALA A 358 11.11 -24.03 15.09
N CYS A 359 12.07 -24.18 14.17
CA CYS A 359 12.04 -23.53 12.85
C CYS A 359 11.90 -22.00 12.85
N VAL A 360 12.44 -21.31 13.85
CA VAL A 360 12.44 -19.84 13.87
C VAL A 360 13.35 -19.32 12.76
N ALA A 361 12.77 -18.71 11.75
CA ALA A 361 13.46 -18.20 10.58
C ALA A 361 12.87 -16.85 10.15
N VAL A 362 13.76 -15.93 9.76
CA VAL A 362 13.39 -14.67 9.10
C VAL A 362 14.26 -14.51 7.87
N HIS A 363 13.61 -14.19 6.75
CA HIS A 363 14.24 -14.00 5.46
C HIS A 363 15.35 -12.95 5.56
N GLY A 364 16.47 -13.17 4.86
CA GLY A 364 17.70 -12.38 5.01
C GLY A 364 17.49 -10.86 4.89
N ASN A 365 16.73 -10.45 3.88
CA ASN A 365 16.44 -9.03 3.60
C ASN A 365 15.48 -8.37 4.62
N TYR A 366 14.87 -9.16 5.51
CA TYR A 366 13.89 -8.68 6.50
C TYR A 366 14.38 -8.90 7.94
N ARG A 367 15.69 -9.08 8.14
CA ARG A 367 16.31 -9.15 9.46
C ARG A 367 16.52 -7.76 10.06
N GLY A 368 16.76 -7.68 11.36
CA GLY A 368 17.05 -6.42 12.07
C GLY A 368 15.83 -5.70 12.64
N GLY A 369 14.64 -6.28 12.56
CA GLY A 369 13.42 -5.80 13.23
C GLY A 369 12.80 -6.84 14.16
N GLU A 370 11.59 -6.56 14.66
CA GLU A 370 10.90 -7.35 15.70
C GLU A 370 10.25 -8.66 15.18
N ARG A 371 10.41 -9.02 13.91
CA ARG A 371 9.71 -10.15 13.28
C ARG A 371 9.93 -11.49 13.97
N GLY A 372 11.19 -11.79 14.33
CA GLY A 372 11.52 -13.02 15.05
C GLY A 372 10.89 -13.06 16.44
N GLU A 373 10.84 -11.91 17.11
CA GLU A 373 10.23 -11.76 18.43
C GLU A 373 8.72 -11.93 18.37
N ARG A 374 8.05 -11.26 17.43
CA ARG A 374 6.62 -11.42 17.16
C ARG A 374 6.22 -12.88 16.93
N LEU A 375 7.04 -13.66 16.22
CA LEU A 375 6.81 -15.09 16.00
C LEU A 375 6.91 -15.90 17.31
N VAL A 376 7.95 -15.66 18.10
CA VAL A 376 8.14 -16.35 19.38
C VAL A 376 7.03 -16.01 20.36
N GLU A 377 6.69 -14.74 20.55
CA GLU A 377 5.60 -14.31 21.43
C GLU A 377 4.24 -14.91 21.02
N ALA A 378 3.99 -15.01 19.72
CA ALA A 378 2.77 -15.65 19.20
C ALA A 378 2.70 -17.13 19.58
N LEU A 379 3.80 -17.85 19.44
CA LEU A 379 3.88 -19.25 19.81
C LEU A 379 3.87 -19.47 21.32
N GLU A 380 4.44 -18.56 22.11
CA GLU A 380 4.31 -18.58 23.57
C GLU A 380 2.85 -18.40 24.02
N ARG A 381 2.11 -17.48 23.41
CA ARG A 381 0.66 -17.34 23.66
C ARG A 381 -0.09 -18.61 23.27
N ARG A 382 0.22 -19.19 22.10
CA ARG A 382 -0.39 -20.44 21.64
C ARG A 382 -0.07 -21.62 22.57
N ALA A 383 1.16 -21.70 23.07
CA ALA A 383 1.60 -22.71 24.02
C ALA A 383 0.83 -22.60 25.35
N ARG A 384 0.71 -21.39 25.91
CA ARG A 384 -0.11 -21.14 27.11
C ARG A 384 -1.57 -21.51 26.91
N GLN A 385 -2.17 -21.16 25.77
CA GLN A 385 -3.56 -21.52 25.43
C GLN A 385 -3.77 -23.03 25.34
N ARG A 386 -2.72 -23.79 24.99
CA ARG A 386 -2.73 -25.26 24.96
C ARG A 386 -2.39 -25.90 26.32
N GLY A 387 -2.19 -25.11 27.37
CA GLY A 387 -1.89 -25.61 28.71
C GLY A 387 -0.45 -26.08 28.92
N LEU A 388 0.48 -25.64 28.06
CA LEU A 388 1.90 -25.96 28.22
C LEU A 388 2.52 -25.10 29.33
N SER A 389 3.28 -25.72 30.22
CA SER A 389 4.02 -25.07 31.31
C SER A 389 5.37 -24.54 30.86
N ASP A 390 5.99 -25.20 29.88
CA ASP A 390 7.35 -24.91 29.45
C ASP A 390 7.50 -25.03 27.93
N MET A 391 8.48 -24.31 27.39
CA MET A 391 8.86 -24.39 25.99
C MET A 391 10.37 -24.53 25.87
N PHE A 392 10.84 -25.49 25.06
CA PHE A 392 12.26 -25.66 24.79
C PHE A 392 12.62 -25.33 23.35
N VAL A 393 13.89 -25.03 23.11
CA VAL A 393 14.47 -24.84 21.78
C VAL A 393 15.82 -25.53 21.69
N LEU A 394 16.10 -26.10 20.52
CA LEU A 394 17.39 -26.68 20.17
C LEU A 394 18.07 -25.76 19.14
N THR A 395 19.26 -25.24 19.45
CA THR A 395 19.98 -24.33 18.53
C THR A 395 21.47 -24.61 18.47
N THR A 396 22.06 -24.46 17.28
CA THR A 396 23.52 -24.56 17.06
C THR A 396 24.23 -23.21 17.00
N HIS A 397 23.52 -22.12 16.69
CA HIS A 397 24.15 -20.81 16.42
C HIS A 397 23.52 -19.62 17.15
N THR A 398 22.26 -19.70 17.58
CA THR A 398 21.47 -18.52 18.00
C THR A 398 21.13 -18.51 19.48
N ALA A 399 21.94 -19.17 20.33
CA ALA A 399 21.63 -19.33 21.75
C ALA A 399 21.43 -18.01 22.51
N HIS A 400 22.29 -17.01 22.29
CA HIS A 400 22.19 -15.71 22.98
C HIS A 400 20.88 -14.98 22.68
N TRP A 401 20.40 -15.04 21.43
CA TRP A 401 19.15 -14.42 21.02
C TRP A 401 17.93 -14.97 21.77
N PHE A 402 17.93 -16.28 22.07
CA PHE A 402 16.89 -16.91 22.89
C PHE A 402 17.06 -16.58 24.39
N VAL A 403 18.30 -16.50 24.88
CA VAL A 403 18.57 -16.14 26.28
C VAL A 403 18.08 -14.73 26.61
N GLU A 404 18.29 -13.77 25.70
CA GLU A 404 17.75 -12.41 25.79
C GLU A 404 16.22 -12.38 25.87
N ARG A 405 15.55 -13.46 25.42
CA ARG A 405 14.09 -13.63 25.40
C ARG A 405 13.58 -14.54 26.51
N GLY A 406 14.40 -14.77 27.54
CA GLY A 406 14.00 -15.47 28.76
C GLY A 406 14.19 -16.99 28.73
N PHE A 407 14.80 -17.54 27.68
CA PHE A 407 15.23 -18.94 27.71
C PHE A 407 16.48 -19.11 28.56
N ARG A 408 16.59 -20.24 29.25
CA ARG A 408 17.70 -20.58 30.13
C ARG A 408 18.38 -21.85 29.63
N ALA A 409 19.68 -21.98 29.85
CA ALA A 409 20.40 -23.19 29.51
C ALA A 409 19.84 -24.39 30.28
N ALA A 410 19.67 -25.50 29.57
CA ALA A 410 19.17 -26.76 30.10
C ALA A 410 20.00 -27.93 29.56
N SER A 411 19.70 -29.13 30.03
CA SER A 411 20.36 -30.38 29.66
C SER A 411 19.46 -31.24 28.75
N LEU A 412 20.02 -32.34 28.22
CA LEU A 412 19.23 -33.33 27.48
C LEU A 412 18.21 -34.07 28.37
N GLU A 413 18.46 -34.12 29.68
CA GLU A 413 17.57 -34.76 30.65
C GLU A 413 16.28 -33.96 30.86
N ASP A 414 16.27 -32.69 30.49
CA ASP A 414 15.11 -31.79 30.56
C ASP A 414 14.19 -31.92 29.32
N LEU A 415 14.61 -32.66 28.30
CA LEU A 415 13.79 -32.89 27.10
C LEU A 415 12.72 -33.97 27.34
N PRO A 416 11.55 -33.88 26.68
CA PRO A 416 10.58 -34.96 26.61
C PRO A 416 11.23 -36.28 26.15
N PRO A 417 10.83 -37.45 26.69
CA PRO A 417 11.48 -38.74 26.40
C PRO A 417 11.63 -39.02 24.89
N LEU A 418 10.54 -38.88 24.13
CA LEU A 418 10.54 -39.06 22.67
C LEU A 418 11.54 -38.14 21.96
N LYS A 419 11.67 -36.88 22.43
CA LYS A 419 12.60 -35.93 21.84
C LYS A 419 14.05 -36.21 22.22
N ARG A 420 14.29 -36.70 23.44
CA ARG A 420 15.61 -37.09 23.93
C ARG A 420 16.16 -38.26 23.12
N GLU A 421 15.33 -39.26 22.83
CA GLU A 421 15.69 -40.40 21.98
C GLU A 421 15.98 -39.98 20.53
N ALA A 422 15.19 -39.04 20.00
CA ALA A 422 15.36 -38.50 18.64
C ALA A 422 16.43 -37.39 18.54
N TYR A 423 17.20 -37.11 19.59
CA TYR A 423 18.17 -36.02 19.59
C TYR A 423 19.33 -36.31 18.61
N ASN A 424 19.59 -35.35 17.73
CA ASN A 424 20.67 -35.48 16.74
C ASN A 424 22.04 -35.18 17.39
N HIS A 425 22.72 -36.23 17.85
CA HIS A 425 24.04 -36.13 18.46
C HIS A 425 25.14 -35.60 17.54
N ALA A 426 24.99 -35.69 16.21
CA ALA A 426 25.95 -35.13 15.27
C ALA A 426 25.91 -33.58 15.26
N ARG A 427 24.74 -32.98 15.56
CA ARG A 427 24.57 -31.53 15.58
C ARG A 427 25.01 -30.86 16.88
N LYS A 428 25.04 -31.60 18.00
CA LYS A 428 25.38 -31.08 19.34
C LYS A 428 24.68 -29.75 19.67
N SER A 429 23.39 -29.65 19.32
CA SER A 429 22.58 -28.45 19.56
C SER A 429 22.44 -28.17 21.06
N LYS A 430 22.59 -26.91 21.46
CA LYS A 430 22.36 -26.46 22.83
C LYS A 430 20.86 -26.56 23.15
N VAL A 431 20.54 -27.03 24.35
CA VAL A 431 19.16 -27.10 24.86
C VAL A 431 18.91 -25.85 25.69
N LEU A 432 17.83 -25.14 25.39
CA LEU A 432 17.36 -24.02 26.18
C LEU A 432 15.88 -24.22 26.52
N VAL A 433 15.47 -23.86 27.73
CA VAL A 433 14.08 -23.97 28.22
C VAL A 433 13.60 -22.63 28.75
N LYS A 434 12.34 -22.29 28.49
CA LYS A 434 11.65 -21.14 29.04
C LYS A 434 10.38 -21.62 29.73
N ASN A 435 10.22 -21.20 30.98
CA ASN A 435 8.98 -21.42 31.70
C ASN A 435 7.92 -20.40 31.24
N LEU A 436 6.70 -20.87 31.01
CA LEU A 436 5.59 -20.07 30.49
C LEU A 436 4.61 -19.64 31.60
N ALA A 437 4.83 -20.07 32.84
CA ALA A 437 4.06 -19.64 34.00
C ALA A 437 4.51 -18.23 34.42
N GLY A 438 3.93 -17.24 33.75
CA GLY A 438 4.15 -15.82 33.93
C GLY A 438 3.21 -15.02 33.06
#